data_AF-A0A0Q5P558-F1
#
_entry.id   AF-A0A0Q5P558-F1
#
_cell.length_a   1.000
_cell.length_b   1.000
_cell.length_c   1.000
_cell.angle_alpha   90.00
_cell.angle_beta   90.00
_cell.angle_gamma   90.00
#
_symmetry.space_group_name_H-M   'P 1'
#
loop_
_entity.id
_entity.type
_entity.pdbx_description
1 polymer ?
#
loop_
_entity_poly.entity_id
_entity_poly.type
_entity_poly.pdbx_seq_one_letter_code
_entity_poly.pdbx_strand_id
1 'polypeptide(L)'
;MDHAISLSDLNDHQRRARDVLVRGAACVEAGADAVAAQSSALRAEMAAVLGDYQVFKHERIFNPAMTNADPGLASLAREMKVECIAAGEAFRAHLQAWRVDDIRAAWSNYKPAVRLTINQLRRHIDREAEGITALLTALQARPAV
;
A
#
# COMPACT_ATOMS: atom_id res chain seq x y z
N MET A 1 18.08 1.88 -19.45
CA MET A 1 17.42 3.20 -19.40
C MET A 1 17.20 3.51 -17.94
N ASP A 2 18.06 4.35 -17.40
CA ASP A 2 18.02 4.80 -16.01
C ASP A 2 16.96 5.90 -15.92
N HIS A 3 15.70 5.50 -15.73
CA HIS A 3 14.64 6.47 -15.48
C HIS A 3 14.82 6.95 -14.05
N ALA A 4 15.32 8.19 -13.90
CA ALA A 4 15.36 8.89 -12.63
C ALA A 4 13.97 8.80 -11.98
N ILE A 5 13.90 8.11 -10.84
CA ILE A 5 12.65 7.92 -10.11
C ILE A 5 12.18 9.31 -9.66
N SER A 6 10.98 9.70 -10.08
CA SER A 6 10.46 11.02 -9.79
C SER A 6 9.51 11.02 -8.59
N LEU A 7 9.40 12.15 -7.90
CA LEU A 7 8.34 12.38 -6.92
C LEU A 7 6.94 12.26 -7.56
N SER A 8 6.83 12.48 -8.87
CA SER A 8 5.58 12.27 -9.61
C SER A 8 5.17 10.80 -9.62
N ASP A 9 6.11 9.87 -9.85
CA ASP A 9 5.82 8.43 -9.85
C ASP A 9 5.33 7.97 -8.47
N LEU A 10 5.98 8.45 -7.39
CA LEU A 10 5.53 8.20 -6.03
C LEU A 10 4.10 8.70 -5.80
N ASN A 11 3.84 9.96 -6.17
CA ASN A 11 2.53 10.58 -5.99
C ASN A 11 1.43 9.84 -6.77
N ASP A 12 1.75 9.35 -7.97
CA ASP A 12 0.85 8.57 -8.80
C ASP A 12 0.49 7.22 -8.17
N HIS A 13 1.49 6.49 -7.68
CA HIS A 13 1.24 5.24 -6.96
C HIS A 13 0.43 5.46 -5.68
N GLN A 14 0.76 6.47 -4.88
CA GLN A 14 0.03 6.75 -3.65
C GLN A 14 -1.40 7.22 -3.93
N ARG A 15 -1.62 8.04 -4.96
CA ARG A 15 -2.96 8.45 -5.39
C ARG A 15 -3.80 7.23 -5.75
N ARG A 16 -3.29 6.36 -6.64
CA ARG A 16 -3.99 5.12 -7.03
C ARG A 16 -4.32 4.24 -5.82
N ALA A 17 -3.38 4.07 -4.90
CA ALA A 17 -3.57 3.30 -3.67
C ALA A 17 -4.65 3.92 -2.76
N ARG A 18 -4.66 5.25 -2.60
CA ARG A 18 -5.70 5.95 -1.83
C ARG A 18 -7.07 5.83 -2.52
N ASP A 19 -7.13 6.00 -3.84
CA ASP A 19 -8.37 5.96 -4.60
C ASP A 19 -9.07 4.60 -4.51
N VAL A 20 -8.33 3.50 -4.65
CA VAL A 20 -8.91 2.16 -4.53
C VAL A 20 -9.39 1.87 -3.09
N LEU A 21 -8.70 2.39 -2.07
CA LEU A 21 -9.13 2.27 -0.67
C LEU A 21 -10.40 3.09 -0.38
N VAL A 22 -10.51 4.29 -0.97
CA VAL A 22 -11.72 5.13 -0.87
C VAL A 22 -12.92 4.44 -1.53
N ARG A 23 -12.76 3.91 -2.74
CA ARG A 23 -13.83 3.15 -3.42
C ARG A 23 -14.21 1.89 -2.64
N GLY A 24 -13.24 1.21 -2.04
CA GLY A 24 -13.48 0.11 -1.12
C GLY A 24 -14.35 0.50 0.07
N ALA A 25 -14.00 1.58 0.75
CA ALA A 25 -14.77 2.08 1.88
C ALA A 25 -16.18 2.48 1.46
N ALA A 26 -16.33 3.16 0.33
CA ALA A 26 -17.64 3.54 -0.21
C ALA A 26 -18.51 2.32 -0.53
N CYS A 27 -17.94 1.27 -1.12
CA CYS A 27 -18.63 0.01 -1.40
C CYS A 27 -19.14 -0.65 -0.10
N VAL A 28 -18.31 -0.67 0.94
CA VAL A 28 -18.69 -1.21 2.25
C VAL A 28 -19.80 -0.39 2.91
N GLU A 29 -19.76 0.94 2.80
CA GLU A 29 -20.80 1.80 3.35
C GLU A 29 -22.12 1.71 2.57
N ALA A 30 -22.08 1.39 1.28
CA ALA A 30 -23.26 1.13 0.46
C ALA A 30 -24.02 -0.16 0.85
N GLY A 31 -23.40 -1.05 1.64
CA GLY A 31 -24.07 -2.20 2.26
C GLY A 31 -23.71 -3.56 1.66
N ALA A 32 -24.26 -4.62 2.26
CA ALA A 32 -23.88 -6.01 1.97
C ALA A 32 -24.12 -6.41 0.51
N ASP A 33 -25.21 -5.94 -0.10
CA ASP A 33 -25.55 -6.28 -1.49
C ASP A 33 -24.58 -5.62 -2.48
N ALA A 34 -24.17 -4.38 -2.23
CA ALA A 34 -23.16 -3.70 -3.04
C ALA A 34 -21.81 -4.42 -2.96
N VAL A 35 -21.42 -4.86 -1.76
CA VAL A 35 -20.21 -5.65 -1.55
C VAL A 35 -20.31 -7.00 -2.26
N ALA A 36 -21.43 -7.73 -2.12
CA ALA A 36 -21.60 -9.02 -2.81
C ALA A 36 -21.47 -8.89 -4.34
N ALA A 37 -21.97 -7.80 -4.92
CA ALA A 37 -21.87 -7.55 -6.36
C ALA A 37 -20.46 -7.14 -6.82
N GLN A 38 -19.68 -6.45 -5.99
CA GLN A 38 -18.46 -5.75 -6.43
C GLN A 38 -17.17 -6.25 -5.77
N SER A 39 -17.25 -7.03 -4.69
CA SER A 39 -16.09 -7.33 -3.82
C SER A 39 -15.00 -8.09 -4.55
N SER A 40 -15.35 -9.01 -5.45
CA SER A 40 -14.35 -9.77 -6.20
C SER A 40 -13.46 -8.84 -7.04
N ALA A 41 -14.09 -7.98 -7.84
CA ALA A 41 -13.40 -7.00 -8.67
C ALA A 41 -12.61 -5.98 -7.84
N LEU A 42 -13.21 -5.40 -6.80
CA LEU A 42 -12.55 -4.41 -5.94
C LEU A 42 -11.36 -5.00 -5.18
N ARG A 43 -11.46 -6.25 -4.69
CA ARG A 43 -10.36 -6.92 -3.98
C ARG A 43 -9.21 -7.25 -4.92
N ALA A 44 -9.50 -7.70 -6.14
CA ALA A 44 -8.48 -7.93 -7.16
C ALA A 44 -7.77 -6.63 -7.53
N GLU A 45 -8.53 -5.53 -7.72
CA GLU A 45 -7.96 -4.22 -8.02
C GLU A 45 -7.11 -3.68 -6.87
N MET A 46 -7.58 -3.79 -5.62
CA MET A 46 -6.78 -3.42 -4.44
C MET A 46 -5.48 -4.21 -4.37
N ALA A 47 -5.53 -5.52 -4.58
CA ALA A 47 -4.34 -6.37 -4.54
C ALA A 47 -3.33 -5.99 -5.63
N ALA A 48 -3.80 -5.70 -6.84
CA ALA A 48 -2.95 -5.24 -7.92
C ALA A 48 -2.32 -3.87 -7.61
N VAL A 49 -3.13 -2.87 -7.27
CA VAL A 49 -2.65 -1.49 -7.02
C VAL A 49 -1.68 -1.43 -5.83
N LEU A 50 -2.01 -2.10 -4.72
CA LEU A 50 -1.13 -2.13 -3.54
C LEU A 50 0.13 -2.96 -3.77
N GLY A 51 0.01 -4.05 -4.55
CA GLY A 51 1.14 -4.87 -4.97
C GLY A 51 2.12 -4.08 -5.85
N ASP A 52 1.61 -3.39 -6.88
CA ASP A 52 2.41 -2.53 -7.76
C ASP A 52 3.14 -1.44 -6.96
N TYR A 53 2.44 -0.80 -6.03
CA TYR A 53 3.04 0.22 -5.17
C TYR A 53 4.13 -0.35 -4.26
N GLN A 54 3.90 -1.53 -3.68
CA GLN A 54 4.90 -2.24 -2.86
C GLN A 54 6.15 -2.59 -3.67
N VAL A 55 5.99 -3.15 -4.88
CA VAL A 55 7.10 -3.47 -5.78
C VAL A 55 7.89 -2.21 -6.12
N PHE A 56 7.21 -1.14 -6.53
CA PHE A 56 7.82 0.15 -6.82
C PHE A 56 8.71 0.63 -5.67
N LYS A 57 8.16 0.81 -4.46
CA LYS A 57 8.95 1.35 -3.35
C LYS A 57 10.07 0.42 -2.89
N HIS A 58 9.86 -0.90 -2.94
CA HIS A 58 10.90 -1.86 -2.57
C HIS A 58 12.07 -1.85 -3.54
N GLU A 59 11.80 -1.99 -4.83
CA GLU A 59 12.85 -2.14 -5.85
C GLU A 59 13.52 -0.83 -6.20
N ARG A 60 12.76 0.27 -6.20
CA ARG A 60 13.24 1.56 -6.69
C ARG A 60 13.76 2.46 -5.56
N ILE A 61 13.31 2.27 -4.32
CA ILE A 61 13.62 3.21 -3.23
C ILE A 61 14.33 2.51 -2.08
N PHE A 62 13.69 1.54 -1.44
CA PHE A 62 14.23 0.92 -0.24
C PHE A 62 15.50 0.12 -0.52
N ASN A 63 15.50 -0.73 -1.55
CA ASN A 63 16.70 -1.51 -1.90
C ASN A 63 17.88 -0.61 -2.27
N PRO A 64 17.73 0.39 -3.16
CA PRO A 64 18.82 1.31 -3.46
C PRO A 64 19.29 2.12 -2.24
N ALA A 65 18.38 2.59 -1.38
CA ALA A 65 18.76 3.32 -0.17
C ALA A 65 19.54 2.44 0.81
N MET A 66 19.15 1.17 0.99
CA MET A 66 19.90 0.23 1.84
C MET A 66 21.31 -0.06 1.33
N THR A 67 21.53 0.00 0.01
CA THR A 67 22.85 -0.27 -0.61
C THR A 67 23.70 0.99 -0.72
N ASN A 68 23.09 2.13 -0.99
CA ASN A 68 23.79 3.34 -1.45
C ASN A 68 23.59 4.56 -0.53
N ALA A 69 22.68 4.57 0.43
CA ALA A 69 22.55 5.74 1.29
C ALA A 69 23.57 5.72 2.43
N ASP A 70 23.68 6.82 3.17
CA ASP A 70 24.41 6.82 4.44
C ASP A 70 23.77 5.82 5.43
N PRO A 71 24.49 5.41 6.50
CA PRO A 71 23.99 4.41 7.43
C PRO A 71 22.63 4.75 8.08
N GLY A 72 22.34 6.02 8.32
CA GLY A 72 21.08 6.46 8.92
C GLY A 72 19.90 6.23 7.98
N LEU A 73 20.04 6.65 6.72
CA LEU A 73 19.03 6.43 5.69
C LEU A 73 18.89 4.94 5.32
N ALA A 74 19.98 4.19 5.34
CA ALA A 74 19.92 2.73 5.15
C ALA A 74 19.14 2.03 6.28
N SER A 75 19.24 2.51 7.53
CA SER A 75 18.40 2.01 8.65
C SER A 75 16.93 2.34 8.43
N LEU A 76 16.63 3.60 8.11
CA LEU A 76 15.27 4.05 7.81
C LEU A 76 14.63 3.22 6.69
N ALA A 77 15.34 3.00 5.58
CA ALA A 77 14.85 2.18 4.47
C ALA A 77 14.53 0.74 4.88
N ARG A 78 15.32 0.16 5.80
CA ARG A 78 15.09 -1.20 6.31
C ARG A 78 13.84 -1.25 7.19
N GLU A 79 13.70 -0.31 8.12
CA GLU A 79 12.55 -0.20 9.01
C GLU A 79 11.25 -0.03 8.20
N MET A 80 11.24 0.90 7.24
CA MET A 80 10.08 1.13 6.37
C MET A 80 9.73 -0.10 5.52
N LYS A 81 10.73 -0.84 5.03
CA LYS A 81 10.49 -2.08 4.27
C LYS A 81 9.85 -3.16 5.14
N VAL A 82 10.28 -3.32 6.40
CA VAL A 82 9.68 -4.25 7.35
C VAL A 82 8.23 -3.89 7.61
N GLU A 83 7.94 -2.61 7.87
CA GLU A 83 6.57 -2.14 8.10
C GLU A 83 5.68 -2.37 6.88
N CYS A 84 6.18 -2.12 5.67
CA CYS A 84 5.44 -2.39 4.45
C CYS A 84 5.10 -3.89 4.29
N ILE A 85 6.06 -4.78 4.55
CA ILE A 85 5.81 -6.23 4.45
C ILE A 85 4.72 -6.63 5.43
N ALA A 86 4.81 -6.17 6.69
CA ALA A 86 3.80 -6.45 7.71
C ALA A 86 2.41 -5.93 7.32
N ALA A 87 2.31 -4.72 6.76
CA ALA A 87 1.04 -4.18 6.27
C ALA A 87 0.47 -5.01 5.10
N GLY A 88 1.32 -5.43 4.16
CA GLY A 88 0.93 -6.28 3.05
C GLY A 88 0.46 -7.68 3.49
N GLU A 89 1.13 -8.28 4.48
CA GLU A 89 0.72 -9.54 5.09
C GLU A 89 -0.62 -9.43 5.81
N ALA A 90 -0.84 -8.39 6.60
CA ALA A 90 -2.11 -8.12 7.25
C ALA A 90 -3.26 -8.00 6.23
N PHE A 91 -3.02 -7.33 5.10
CA PHE A 91 -4.00 -7.25 4.02
C PHE A 91 -4.28 -8.61 3.38
N ARG A 92 -3.25 -9.40 3.07
CA ARG A 92 -3.44 -10.77 2.52
C ARG A 92 -4.20 -11.67 3.49
N ALA A 93 -3.88 -11.61 4.78
CA ALA A 93 -4.59 -12.36 5.82
C ALA A 93 -6.07 -11.94 5.89
N HIS A 94 -6.37 -10.64 5.79
CA HIS A 94 -7.76 -10.17 5.70
C HIS A 94 -8.46 -10.73 4.45
N LEU A 95 -7.79 -10.77 3.29
CA LEU A 95 -8.40 -11.36 2.10
C LEU A 95 -8.69 -12.87 2.31
N GLN A 96 -7.75 -13.61 2.88
CA GLN A 96 -7.92 -15.05 3.12
C GLN A 96 -9.00 -15.37 4.16
N ALA A 97 -9.18 -14.52 5.17
CA ALA A 97 -10.17 -14.71 6.22
C ALA A 97 -11.63 -14.53 5.74
N TRP A 98 -11.84 -13.84 4.62
CA TRP A 98 -13.17 -13.49 4.12
C TRP A 98 -13.38 -14.00 2.69
N ARG A 99 -14.07 -15.13 2.56
CA ARG A 99 -14.58 -15.60 1.26
C ARG A 99 -15.72 -14.70 0.81
N VAL A 100 -15.73 -14.33 -0.47
CA VAL A 100 -16.74 -13.41 -1.03
C VAL A 100 -18.17 -13.92 -0.81
N ASP A 101 -18.39 -15.22 -1.02
CA ASP A 101 -19.71 -15.85 -0.89
C ASP A 101 -20.28 -15.77 0.54
N ASP A 102 -19.41 -15.70 1.55
CA ASP A 102 -19.80 -15.70 2.97
C ASP A 102 -20.03 -14.28 3.52
N ILE A 103 -19.63 -13.24 2.80
CA ILE A 103 -19.65 -11.84 3.28
C ILE A 103 -21.08 -11.41 3.66
N ARG A 104 -22.09 -11.79 2.87
CA ARG A 104 -23.48 -11.38 3.12
C ARG A 104 -24.01 -11.96 4.42
N ALA A 105 -23.76 -13.24 4.67
CA ALA A 105 -24.17 -13.93 5.89
C ALA A 105 -23.42 -13.43 7.14
N ALA A 106 -22.16 -13.01 6.97
CA ALA A 106 -21.30 -12.55 8.05
C ALA A 106 -21.14 -11.01 8.10
N TRP A 107 -22.09 -10.26 7.54
CA TRP A 107 -21.96 -8.81 7.31
C TRP A 107 -21.62 -8.00 8.57
N SER A 108 -22.24 -8.33 9.71
CA SER A 108 -22.02 -7.67 11.00
C SER A 108 -20.57 -7.73 11.47
N ASN A 109 -19.86 -8.81 11.12
CA ASN A 109 -18.45 -9.00 11.44
C ASN A 109 -17.53 -8.50 10.31
N TYR A 110 -17.96 -8.67 9.06
CA TYR A 110 -17.19 -8.24 7.89
C TYR A 110 -17.01 -6.71 7.85
N LYS A 111 -18.10 -5.94 8.00
CA LYS A 111 -18.09 -4.47 7.90
C LYS A 111 -17.05 -3.80 8.83
N PRO A 112 -17.01 -4.08 10.14
CA PRO A 112 -15.99 -3.49 11.00
C PRO A 112 -14.58 -3.99 10.66
N ALA A 113 -14.42 -5.27 10.28
CA ALA A 113 -13.11 -5.83 9.92
C ALA A 113 -12.50 -5.15 8.68
N VAL A 114 -13.28 -4.98 7.61
CA VAL A 114 -12.78 -4.31 6.39
C VAL A 114 -12.52 -2.82 6.63
N ARG A 115 -13.33 -2.13 7.44
CA ARG A 115 -13.08 -0.74 7.84
C ARG A 115 -11.77 -0.60 8.60
N LEU A 116 -11.48 -1.52 9.52
CA LEU A 116 -10.21 -1.54 10.25
C LEU A 116 -9.04 -1.70 9.29
N THR A 117 -9.08 -2.70 8.40
CA THR A 117 -8.03 -2.96 7.41
C THR A 117 -7.79 -1.75 6.50
N ILE A 118 -8.85 -1.16 5.94
CA ILE A 118 -8.73 0.04 5.08
C ILE A 118 -8.09 1.20 5.84
N ASN A 119 -8.50 1.44 7.08
CA ASN A 119 -7.94 2.52 7.89
C ASN A 119 -6.46 2.28 8.24
N GLN A 120 -6.07 1.03 8.51
CA GLN A 120 -4.67 0.67 8.75
C GLN A 120 -3.81 0.93 7.51
N LEU A 121 -4.28 0.51 6.33
CA LEU A 121 -3.59 0.73 5.07
C LEU A 121 -3.45 2.21 4.73
N ARG A 122 -4.51 3.01 4.89
CA ARG A 122 -4.47 4.46 4.68
C ARG A 122 -3.43 5.12 5.59
N ARG A 123 -3.46 4.81 6.89
CA ARG A 123 -2.49 5.36 7.85
C ARG A 123 -1.05 4.94 7.55
N HIS A 124 -0.84 3.73 7.03
CA HIS A 124 0.48 3.28 6.61
C HIS A 124 0.99 4.12 5.42
N ILE A 125 0.16 4.27 4.37
CA ILE A 125 0.49 5.09 3.19
C ILE A 125 0.79 6.55 3.58
N ASP A 126 0.02 7.11 4.52
CA ASP A 126 0.22 8.50 4.95
C ASP A 126 1.50 8.67 5.78
N ARG A 127 1.79 7.73 6.69
CA ARG A 127 3.01 7.78 7.53
C ARG A 127 4.29 7.58 6.74
N GLU A 128 4.27 6.74 5.70
CA GLU A 128 5.49 6.46 4.95
C GLU A 128 5.87 7.57 3.96
N ALA A 129 4.96 8.49 3.64
CA ALA A 129 5.20 9.52 2.62
C ALA A 129 6.44 10.37 2.93
N GLU A 130 6.57 10.87 4.16
CA GLU A 130 7.71 11.69 4.59
C GLU A 130 9.04 10.93 4.51
N GLY A 131 9.06 9.69 5.00
CA GLY A 131 10.25 8.83 4.94
C GLY A 131 10.65 8.50 3.51
N ILE A 132 9.71 8.19 2.63
CA ILE A 132 9.99 7.91 1.21
C ILE A 132 10.54 9.16 0.52
N THR A 133 9.98 10.34 0.79
CA THR A 133 10.50 11.60 0.24
C THR A 133 11.93 11.84 0.67
N ALA A 134 12.27 11.64 1.94
CA ALA A 134 13.64 11.78 2.43
C ALA A 134 14.62 10.82 1.72
N LEU A 135 14.24 9.55 1.56
CA LEU A 135 15.05 8.56 0.85
C LEU A 135 15.23 8.91 -0.63
N LEU A 136 14.17 9.33 -1.32
CA LEU A 136 14.23 9.75 -2.72
C LEU A 136 15.14 10.97 -2.93
N THR A 137 14.98 12.01 -2.11
CA THR A 137 15.81 13.21 -2.18
C THR A 137 17.29 12.87 -1.99
N ALA A 138 17.62 11.99 -1.03
CA ALA A 138 18.99 11.57 -0.79
C ALA A 138 19.58 10.75 -1.95
N LEU A 139 18.79 9.85 -2.55
CA LEU A 139 19.20 9.06 -3.71
C LEU A 139 19.45 9.94 -4.94
N GLN A 140 18.66 11.00 -5.12
CA GLN A 140 18.81 11.96 -6.23
C GLN A 140 19.98 12.93 -6.03
N ALA A 141 20.33 13.26 -4.79
CA ALA A 141 21.42 14.17 -4.47
C ALA A 141 22.83 13.56 -4.67
N ARG A 142 22.94 12.24 -4.85
CA ARG A 142 24.22 11.58 -5.11
C ARG A 142 24.65 11.79 -6.56
N PRO A 143 25.87 12.30 -6.83
CA PRO A 143 26.41 12.33 -8.18
C PRO A 143 26.64 10.90 -8.69
N ALA A 144 26.40 10.69 -9.99
CA ALA A 144 26.77 9.45 -10.67
C ALA A 144 28.28 9.23 -10.51
N VAL A 145 28.66 8.12 -9.88
CA VAL A 145 30.06 7.69 -9.75
C VAL A 145 30.49 7.05 -11.07
#